data_AF-A0A413PGP8-F1
#
_entry.id   AF-A0A413PGP8-F1
#
_cell.length_a   1.000
_cell.length_b   1.000
_cell.length_c   1.000
_cell.angle_alpha   90.00
_cell.angle_beta   90.00
_cell.angle_gamma   90.00
#
_symmetry.space_group_name_H-M   'P 1'
#
loop_
_entity.id
_entity.type
_entity.pdbx_description
1 polymer ?
#
loop_
_entity_poly.entity_id
_entity_poly.type
_entity_poly.pdbx_seq_one_letter_code
_entity_poly.pdbx_strand_id
1 'polypeptide(L)'
;MNIWLKLRKTAAITLCELLAIATIFTGCASTDLSGTEGAGHAVGAVVADEDSSGALGSKDKVDGPQEDLVNDNSYVSLDAIPAYDGKAYVAVNNNEPFFTDSDMTTTAFENYSDLDSLGRCGVAYANICKDIMSTEERGKIGMIKPSGWHTVKYDVIKDRYLYNRCHLIGYQLAGENANPKNLITGTRYLNVEGMLPFENLVADYVNNTGNHVLYRVTPMFSGSNLVANGVLIEAKSVEDNGGGIFFNVYCYNVQPGVGINYENGDSWLDGTTPQQSAQTDTPQNEGSQSSAGSGAGESGSSGSTTGSASSGSDSSAAENSAADSSNSETMVHITATGKKYHRAGCRTLKKSDTEVTLDEAKSMGLSPCGICNPPQ
;
A
#
# COMPACT_ATOMS: atom_id res chain seq x y z
N MET A 1 23.01 -33.96 -25.71
CA MET A 1 22.36 -32.63 -25.63
C MET A 1 21.77 -32.48 -24.24
N ASN A 2 21.97 -31.40 -23.45
CA ASN A 2 22.70 -30.14 -23.70
C ASN A 2 23.50 -29.64 -22.48
N ILE A 3 24.45 -30.44 -21.98
CA ILE A 3 25.50 -29.97 -21.04
C ILE A 3 26.30 -28.79 -21.64
N TRP A 4 26.39 -28.72 -22.97
CA TRP A 4 27.16 -27.74 -23.74
C TRP A 4 26.65 -26.28 -23.63
N LEU A 5 25.44 -26.02 -23.13
CA LEU A 5 24.91 -24.66 -23.03
C LEU A 5 25.34 -23.93 -21.74
N LYS A 6 25.72 -24.66 -20.68
CA LYS A 6 26.18 -24.06 -19.40
C LYS A 6 27.60 -23.50 -19.43
N LEU A 7 28.42 -23.83 -20.44
CA LEU A 7 29.82 -23.35 -20.53
C LEU A 7 29.99 -21.97 -21.20
N ARG A 8 28.93 -21.35 -21.74
CA ARG A 8 29.02 -20.07 -22.48
C ARG A 8 28.75 -18.80 -21.67
N LYS A 9 28.66 -18.87 -20.33
CA LYS A 9 28.49 -17.69 -19.44
C LYS A 9 29.63 -17.43 -18.45
N THR A 10 30.75 -18.15 -18.55
CA THR A 10 31.87 -18.07 -17.57
C THR A 10 33.20 -17.67 -18.20
N ALA A 11 33.17 -16.86 -19.27
CA ALA A 11 34.35 -16.47 -20.05
C ALA A 11 34.26 -15.02 -20.56
N ALA A 12 34.11 -14.07 -19.62
CA ALA A 12 34.03 -12.64 -19.93
C ALA A 12 34.56 -11.69 -18.82
N ILE A 13 35.23 -12.23 -17.77
CA ILE A 13 35.75 -11.41 -16.65
C ILE A 13 37.17 -11.90 -16.26
N THR A 14 38.17 -11.54 -17.08
CA THR A 14 39.59 -11.40 -16.70
C THR A 14 40.41 -10.92 -17.91
N LEU A 15 40.68 -9.61 -18.03
CA LEU A 15 42.00 -9.06 -18.44
C LEU A 15 42.02 -7.53 -18.31
N CYS A 16 43.20 -6.98 -18.04
CA CYS A 16 43.64 -5.59 -18.14
C CYS A 16 42.85 -4.49 -17.36
N GLU A 17 43.51 -3.59 -16.64
CA GLU A 17 44.86 -3.67 -16.07
C GLU A 17 45.01 -2.68 -14.90
N LEU A 18 45.81 -3.04 -13.89
CA LEU A 18 46.18 -2.16 -12.79
C LEU A 18 47.68 -1.88 -12.93
N LEU A 19 48.04 -0.65 -13.31
CA LEU A 19 49.44 -0.23 -13.44
C LEU A 19 49.72 0.96 -12.53
N ALA A 20 50.82 0.86 -11.78
CA ALA A 20 51.06 1.63 -10.56
C ALA A 20 51.99 2.85 -10.75
N ILE A 21 52.19 3.57 -9.65
CA ILE A 21 52.73 4.94 -9.59
C ILE A 21 54.26 4.98 -9.41
N ALA A 22 54.85 6.05 -9.96
CA ALA A 22 56.14 6.68 -9.65
C ALA A 22 57.49 6.07 -10.11
N THR A 23 58.32 6.96 -10.67
CA THR A 23 59.72 7.19 -10.28
C THR A 23 60.04 8.70 -10.49
N ILE A 24 61.19 9.21 -10.00
CA ILE A 24 61.40 10.64 -9.66
C ILE A 24 62.78 11.15 -10.13
N PHE A 25 62.93 12.49 -10.28
CA PHE A 25 64.15 13.28 -10.56
C PHE A 25 64.68 13.23 -12.01
N THR A 26 65.29 14.28 -12.60
CA THR A 26 65.72 15.64 -12.13
C THR A 26 65.63 16.62 -13.34
N GLY A 27 65.71 17.95 -13.26
CA GLY A 27 65.93 18.91 -12.15
C GLY A 27 66.44 20.27 -12.68
N CYS A 28 66.38 21.34 -11.86
CA CYS A 28 66.86 22.73 -12.14
C CYS A 28 66.06 23.50 -13.25
N ALA A 29 65.90 24.83 -13.25
CA ALA A 29 66.26 25.96 -12.36
C ALA A 29 65.51 27.23 -12.85
N SER A 30 65.36 28.38 -12.16
CA SER A 30 65.45 28.79 -10.73
C SER A 30 65.01 30.28 -10.61
N THR A 31 64.80 30.79 -9.38
CA THR A 31 64.81 32.24 -8.95
C THR A 31 63.72 33.19 -9.51
N ASP A 32 63.20 34.21 -8.81
CA ASP A 32 63.54 34.73 -7.46
C ASP A 32 62.41 35.49 -6.71
N LEU A 33 62.66 35.73 -5.41
CA LEU A 33 62.18 36.78 -4.46
C LEU A 33 61.20 37.87 -4.96
N SER A 34 60.01 38.12 -4.37
CA SER A 34 59.68 38.76 -3.06
C SER A 34 59.86 40.30 -3.00
N GLY A 35 58.83 41.07 -2.58
CA GLY A 35 58.99 42.52 -2.31
C GLY A 35 57.70 43.33 -2.14
N THR A 36 57.49 43.83 -0.93
CA THR A 36 56.40 44.62 -0.32
C THR A 36 56.19 46.09 -0.81
N GLU A 37 55.05 46.68 -0.39
CA GLU A 37 54.74 48.14 -0.22
C GLU A 37 54.32 49.01 -1.43
N GLY A 38 53.63 50.14 -1.17
CA GLY A 38 53.88 51.36 -1.98
C GLY A 38 52.76 52.31 -2.47
N ALA A 39 51.70 52.60 -1.71
CA ALA A 39 50.83 53.82 -1.72
C ALA A 39 50.62 54.72 -2.99
N GLY A 40 49.36 55.17 -3.20
CA GLY A 40 49.00 56.29 -4.11
C GLY A 40 47.55 56.18 -4.64
N HIS A 41 46.51 56.72 -3.98
CA HIS A 41 45.98 58.10 -4.11
C HIS A 41 45.64 58.55 -5.56
N ALA A 42 44.49 59.18 -5.87
CA ALA A 42 43.52 59.85 -4.97
C ALA A 42 42.08 59.99 -5.55
N VAL A 43 41.11 60.27 -4.66
CA VAL A 43 39.75 60.88 -4.84
C VAL A 43 38.77 60.28 -5.87
N GLY A 44 37.46 60.19 -5.61
CA GLY A 44 36.62 60.55 -4.44
C GLY A 44 35.11 60.45 -4.80
N ALA A 45 34.12 60.76 -3.95
CA ALA A 45 34.08 61.07 -2.52
C ALA A 45 32.60 61.02 -1.99
N VAL A 46 32.38 60.62 -0.71
CA VAL A 46 31.26 60.88 0.27
C VAL A 46 29.79 61.09 -0.19
N VAL A 47 28.69 60.71 0.51
CA VAL A 47 28.31 60.14 1.85
C VAL A 47 26.95 59.37 1.64
N ALA A 48 26.21 58.72 2.56
CA ALA A 48 26.09 58.64 4.05
C ALA A 48 25.65 57.19 4.45
N ASP A 49 25.55 56.66 5.69
CA ASP A 49 25.37 57.14 7.09
C ASP A 49 23.93 57.62 7.41
N GLU A 50 23.12 57.18 8.41
CA GLU A 50 23.14 56.21 9.54
C GLU A 50 21.70 55.55 9.63
N ASP A 51 21.46 54.28 9.95
CA ASP A 51 21.55 53.49 11.22
C ASP A 51 20.40 53.70 12.26
N SER A 52 20.19 52.68 13.10
CA SER A 52 19.37 52.59 14.33
C SER A 52 17.89 52.10 14.29
N SER A 53 17.74 50.92 14.89
CA SER A 53 16.63 50.30 15.67
C SER A 53 15.43 51.12 16.20
N GLY A 54 14.30 50.45 16.51
CA GLY A 54 13.21 51.04 17.33
C GLY A 54 11.86 50.29 17.36
N ALA A 55 11.72 49.27 18.21
CA ALA A 55 10.60 48.31 18.27
C ALA A 55 9.18 48.82 18.68
N LEU A 56 8.15 48.07 18.22
CA LEU A 56 6.82 47.78 18.83
C LEU A 56 5.69 48.85 18.90
N GLY A 57 4.47 48.42 18.54
CA GLY A 57 3.20 49.15 18.77
C GLY A 57 1.97 48.52 18.08
N SER A 58 1.27 47.59 18.72
CA SER A 58 0.19 46.76 18.12
C SER A 58 -1.20 47.44 18.03
N LYS A 59 -2.04 47.01 17.06
CA LYS A 59 -3.50 46.79 17.25
C LYS A 59 -4.24 46.06 16.10
N ASP A 60 -4.40 44.76 16.30
CA ASP A 60 -5.61 43.93 16.12
C ASP A 60 -6.69 44.28 15.08
N LYS A 61 -6.84 43.38 14.10
CA LYS A 61 -8.09 42.66 13.75
C LYS A 61 -7.71 41.50 12.82
N VAL A 62 -7.58 40.28 13.32
CA VAL A 62 -8.68 39.31 13.53
C VAL A 62 -9.41 38.97 12.22
N ASP A 63 -8.91 37.92 11.57
CA ASP A 63 -9.73 36.86 10.98
C ASP A 63 -9.15 35.50 11.44
N GLY A 64 -9.90 34.40 11.25
CA GLY A 64 -9.63 33.13 11.95
C GLY A 64 -8.45 32.28 11.45
N PRO A 65 -7.97 31.29 12.24
CA PRO A 65 -6.87 30.40 11.84
C PRO A 65 -7.31 29.42 10.74
N GLN A 66 -6.81 29.63 9.53
CA GLN A 66 -6.87 28.68 8.41
C GLN A 66 -5.46 28.29 7.90
N GLU A 67 -4.45 28.37 8.77
CA GLU A 67 -3.07 27.95 8.48
C GLU A 67 -2.60 26.94 9.54
N ASP A 68 -2.69 25.64 9.20
CA ASP A 68 -1.80 24.56 9.68
C ASP A 68 -2.19 23.21 9.01
N LEU A 69 -2.02 23.13 7.68
CA LEU A 69 -2.14 21.87 6.91
C LEU A 69 -1.10 21.74 5.78
N VAL A 70 0.00 22.52 5.83
CA VAL A 70 1.09 22.45 4.85
C VAL A 70 2.34 21.88 5.54
N ASN A 71 2.31 20.55 5.75
CA ASN A 71 3.49 19.81 6.18
C ASN A 71 4.48 19.70 5.01
N ASP A 72 5.80 19.78 5.26
CA ASP A 72 6.82 19.78 4.20
C ASP A 72 6.63 18.59 3.23
N ASN A 73 6.52 18.91 1.94
CA ASN A 73 5.69 18.22 0.93
C ASN A 73 6.17 16.82 0.51
N SER A 74 6.25 15.90 1.49
CA SER A 74 7.02 14.65 1.42
C SER A 74 6.41 13.49 2.22
N TYR A 75 5.58 13.76 3.23
CA TYR A 75 4.94 12.74 4.07
C TYR A 75 3.69 13.27 4.80
N VAL A 76 2.70 12.39 4.99
CA VAL A 76 1.47 12.63 5.77
C VAL A 76 1.55 11.84 7.08
N SER A 77 1.38 12.52 8.21
CA SER A 77 1.25 11.84 9.52
C SER A 77 -0.08 11.10 9.61
N LEU A 78 -0.11 10.03 10.41
CA LEU A 78 -1.35 9.31 10.74
C LEU A 78 -2.38 10.24 11.43
N ASP A 79 -1.92 11.22 12.21
CA ASP A 79 -2.79 12.20 12.89
C ASP A 79 -3.47 13.19 11.93
N ALA A 80 -2.97 13.31 10.70
CA ALA A 80 -3.58 14.13 9.64
C ALA A 80 -4.61 13.36 8.79
N ILE A 81 -4.77 12.05 9.03
CA ILE A 81 -5.79 11.23 8.39
C ILE A 81 -7.15 11.47 9.08
N PRO A 82 -8.22 11.81 8.34
CA PRO A 82 -9.56 11.91 8.91
C PRO A 82 -10.01 10.61 9.59
N ALA A 83 -10.83 10.71 10.63
CA ALA A 83 -11.47 9.53 11.22
C ALA A 83 -12.35 8.80 10.19
N TYR A 84 -12.38 7.46 10.26
CA TYR A 84 -13.19 6.62 9.38
C TYR A 84 -14.68 7.01 9.46
N ASP A 85 -15.26 7.41 8.32
CA ASP A 85 -16.64 7.91 8.22
C ASP A 85 -17.62 6.91 7.58
N GLY A 86 -17.15 5.69 7.31
CA GLY A 86 -17.85 4.65 6.57
C GLY A 86 -17.19 4.29 5.23
N LYS A 87 -16.34 5.16 4.66
CA LYS A 87 -15.67 4.92 3.36
C LYS A 87 -14.38 4.12 3.52
N ALA A 88 -14.15 3.15 2.63
CA ALA A 88 -12.99 2.27 2.68
C ALA A 88 -11.64 3.01 2.49
N TYR A 89 -11.67 4.19 1.89
CA TYR A 89 -10.51 5.05 1.68
C TYR A 89 -10.89 6.55 1.78
N VAL A 90 -9.88 7.40 1.88
CA VAL A 90 -9.98 8.86 1.74
C VAL A 90 -8.82 9.40 0.90
N ALA A 91 -9.06 10.41 0.07
CA ALA A 91 -7.99 11.09 -0.64
C ALA A 91 -7.21 12.01 0.31
N VAL A 92 -5.87 11.98 0.22
CA VAL A 92 -4.97 12.81 1.04
C VAL A 92 -4.10 13.68 0.14
N ASN A 93 -3.50 14.75 0.68
CA ASN A 93 -2.70 15.71 -0.08
C ASN A 93 -3.38 16.19 -1.38
N ASN A 94 -4.68 16.52 -1.34
CA ASN A 94 -5.47 16.89 -2.53
C ASN A 94 -5.48 15.84 -3.68
N ASN A 95 -5.23 14.56 -3.34
CA ASN A 95 -5.01 13.43 -4.25
C ASN A 95 -3.72 13.53 -5.09
N GLU A 96 -2.71 14.28 -4.63
CA GLU A 96 -1.41 14.48 -5.28
C GLU A 96 -0.31 13.61 -4.63
N PRO A 97 0.36 12.71 -5.39
CA PRO A 97 1.49 11.91 -4.91
C PRO A 97 2.67 12.76 -4.41
N PHE A 98 3.48 12.20 -3.50
CA PHE A 98 4.75 12.76 -3.04
C PHE A 98 5.92 12.32 -3.93
N PHE A 99 5.68 12.06 -5.22
CA PHE A 99 6.74 11.72 -6.19
C PHE A 99 7.37 12.98 -6.78
N THR A 100 8.69 13.08 -6.65
CA THR A 100 9.49 14.16 -7.23
C THR A 100 9.80 13.88 -8.70
N ASP A 101 10.24 14.91 -9.46
CA ASP A 101 10.75 14.69 -10.82
C ASP A 101 11.98 13.76 -10.85
N SER A 102 12.73 13.65 -9.74
CA SER A 102 13.83 12.70 -9.57
C SER A 102 13.40 11.25 -9.31
N ASP A 103 12.14 10.99 -8.95
CA ASP A 103 11.59 9.63 -8.89
C ASP A 103 11.22 9.10 -10.29
N MET A 104 10.90 10.00 -11.23
CA MET A 104 10.32 9.66 -12.54
C MET A 104 11.30 8.85 -13.41
N THR A 105 10.98 7.58 -13.67
CA THR A 105 11.83 6.67 -14.44
C THR A 105 11.01 5.64 -15.22
N THR A 106 11.53 5.18 -16.36
CA THR A 106 10.97 4.05 -17.14
C THR A 106 11.82 2.78 -16.95
N THR A 107 12.60 2.71 -15.87
CA THR A 107 13.28 1.47 -15.44
C THR A 107 12.34 0.70 -14.54
N ALA A 108 11.99 -0.53 -14.91
CA ALA A 108 11.23 -1.43 -14.03
C ALA A 108 12.03 -1.74 -12.76
N PHE A 109 11.38 -1.67 -11.59
CA PHE A 109 11.96 -2.07 -10.31
C PHE A 109 10.89 -2.43 -9.29
N GLU A 110 11.31 -3.18 -8.28
CA GLU A 110 10.56 -3.42 -7.04
C GLU A 110 11.51 -3.26 -5.85
N ASN A 111 11.08 -2.56 -4.81
CA ASN A 111 11.79 -2.38 -3.56
C ASN A 111 10.85 -2.66 -2.38
N TYR A 112 11.22 -3.64 -1.55
CA TYR A 112 10.48 -3.97 -0.32
C TYR A 112 11.40 -3.72 0.87
N SER A 113 10.99 -2.81 1.75
CA SER A 113 11.72 -2.49 2.97
C SER A 113 12.02 -3.74 3.81
N ASP A 114 13.12 -3.75 4.55
CA ASP A 114 13.29 -4.72 5.63
C ASP A 114 12.16 -4.59 6.66
N LEU A 115 11.86 -5.69 7.35
CA LEU A 115 10.94 -5.67 8.47
C LEU A 115 11.56 -4.87 9.61
N ASP A 116 10.74 -4.08 10.32
CA ASP A 116 11.22 -3.33 11.47
C ASP A 116 11.52 -4.23 12.69
N SER A 117 11.96 -3.62 13.80
CA SER A 117 12.29 -4.35 15.04
C SER A 117 11.10 -5.05 15.71
N LEU A 118 9.86 -4.80 15.25
CA LEU A 118 8.64 -5.46 15.68
C LEU A 118 8.12 -6.48 14.63
N GLY A 119 8.89 -6.72 13.56
CA GLY A 119 8.53 -7.64 12.47
C GLY A 119 7.48 -7.09 11.51
N ARG A 120 7.27 -5.77 11.49
CA ARG A 120 6.25 -5.10 10.67
C ARG A 120 6.82 -4.76 9.29
N CYS A 121 5.99 -4.81 8.24
CA CYS A 121 6.41 -4.36 6.91
C CYS A 121 6.62 -2.85 6.87
N GLY A 122 7.73 -2.40 6.30
CA GLY A 122 7.91 -1.01 5.90
C GLY A 122 7.29 -0.69 4.55
N VAL A 123 7.81 0.35 3.88
CA VAL A 123 7.36 0.79 2.56
C VAL A 123 7.64 -0.27 1.49
N ALA A 124 6.67 -0.48 0.60
CA ALA A 124 6.85 -1.14 -0.69
C ALA A 124 6.78 -0.09 -1.81
N TYR A 125 7.74 -0.09 -2.73
CA TYR A 125 7.84 0.89 -3.81
C TYR A 125 8.29 0.20 -5.10
N ALA A 126 7.52 0.36 -6.17
CA ALA A 126 7.82 -0.22 -7.47
C ALA A 126 7.53 0.75 -8.62
N ASN A 127 8.06 0.44 -9.79
CA ASN A 127 7.68 1.07 -11.04
C ASN A 127 6.97 0.03 -11.91
N ILE A 128 5.64 -0.01 -11.79
CA ILE A 128 4.77 -1.05 -12.35
C ILE A 128 4.73 -0.94 -13.87
N CYS A 129 5.13 -2.01 -14.55
CA CYS A 129 5.00 -2.17 -16.00
C CYS A 129 4.86 -3.66 -16.37
N LYS A 130 4.59 -3.92 -17.65
CA LYS A 130 4.31 -5.29 -18.16
C LYS A 130 5.43 -6.31 -17.93
N ASP A 131 6.67 -5.87 -17.72
CA ASP A 131 7.81 -6.75 -17.50
C ASP A 131 7.84 -7.34 -16.07
N ILE A 132 7.13 -6.76 -15.10
CA ILE A 132 7.02 -7.27 -13.71
C ILE A 132 5.61 -7.73 -13.32
N MET A 133 4.57 -7.40 -14.09
CA MET A 133 3.21 -7.91 -13.82
C MET A 133 3.13 -9.44 -13.89
N SER A 134 2.26 -10.05 -13.08
CA SER A 134 2.14 -11.52 -13.00
C SER A 134 1.70 -12.15 -14.31
N THR A 135 2.45 -13.15 -14.79
CA THR A 135 2.10 -13.98 -15.96
C THR A 135 1.73 -15.43 -15.60
N GLU A 136 1.77 -15.80 -14.32
CA GLU A 136 1.44 -17.13 -13.80
C GLU A 136 0.23 -17.09 -12.83
N GLU A 137 -0.22 -18.26 -12.36
CA GLU A 137 -1.28 -18.36 -11.33
C GLU A 137 -0.72 -18.09 -9.93
N ARG A 138 -1.43 -17.28 -9.13
CA ARG A 138 -1.02 -16.90 -7.77
C ARG A 138 -0.88 -18.11 -6.84
N GLY A 139 0.35 -18.44 -6.48
CA GLY A 139 0.66 -19.54 -5.56
C GLY A 139 0.17 -19.33 -4.13
N LYS A 140 0.26 -20.38 -3.30
CA LYS A 140 -0.19 -20.32 -1.89
C LYS A 140 0.71 -19.43 -1.04
N ILE A 141 0.11 -18.52 -0.27
CA ILE A 141 0.81 -17.60 0.67
C ILE A 141 0.56 -17.93 2.16
N GLY A 142 -0.17 -19.00 2.46
CA GLY A 142 -0.68 -19.33 3.80
C GLY A 142 0.39 -19.61 4.88
N MET A 143 1.65 -19.83 4.48
CA MET A 143 2.78 -20.01 5.40
C MET A 143 3.21 -18.71 6.09
N ILE A 144 2.99 -17.56 5.44
CA ILE A 144 3.38 -16.26 5.97
C ILE A 144 2.45 -15.88 7.13
N LYS A 145 3.02 -15.25 8.15
CA LYS A 145 2.30 -14.70 9.31
C LYS A 145 2.89 -13.32 9.59
N PRO A 146 2.25 -12.24 9.11
CA PRO A 146 2.70 -10.88 9.39
C PRO A 146 2.63 -10.52 10.89
N SER A 147 3.10 -9.34 11.24
CA SER A 147 2.90 -8.75 12.56
C SER A 147 1.40 -8.72 12.94
N GLY A 148 1.09 -9.10 14.19
CA GLY A 148 -0.29 -9.20 14.70
C GLY A 148 -1.12 -10.37 14.10
N TRP A 149 -0.53 -11.22 13.26
CA TRP A 149 -1.30 -12.24 12.54
C TRP A 149 -1.86 -13.34 13.45
N HIS A 150 -3.19 -13.47 13.46
CA HIS A 150 -3.87 -14.70 13.85
C HIS A 150 -5.19 -14.88 13.06
N THR A 151 -5.82 -16.05 13.19
CA THR A 151 -7.01 -16.41 12.39
C THR A 151 -8.30 -16.16 13.18
N VAL A 152 -8.96 -15.03 12.94
CA VAL A 152 -10.28 -14.70 13.52
C VAL A 152 -11.41 -14.93 12.51
N LYS A 153 -12.62 -15.25 13.01
CA LYS A 153 -13.81 -15.43 12.18
C LYS A 153 -15.06 -14.74 12.72
N TYR A 154 -15.86 -14.17 11.82
CA TYR A 154 -17.17 -13.58 12.11
C TYR A 154 -18.18 -13.88 11.01
N ASP A 155 -19.42 -14.15 11.40
CA ASP A 155 -20.47 -14.58 10.46
C ASP A 155 -21.08 -13.43 9.65
N VAL A 156 -20.77 -12.18 10.03
CA VAL A 156 -21.10 -10.96 9.27
C VAL A 156 -20.17 -10.74 8.06
N ILE A 157 -19.09 -11.53 7.91
CA ILE A 157 -18.12 -11.41 6.82
C ILE A 157 -18.39 -12.50 5.78
N LYS A 158 -18.40 -12.13 4.49
CA LYS A 158 -18.83 -12.97 3.34
C LYS A 158 -18.18 -14.35 3.23
N ASP A 159 -16.90 -14.46 3.56
CA ASP A 159 -16.10 -15.70 3.61
C ASP A 159 -15.71 -16.11 5.05
N ARG A 160 -16.28 -15.38 6.02
CA ARG A 160 -16.11 -15.48 7.48
C ARG A 160 -14.75 -15.12 8.04
N TYR A 161 -13.71 -14.80 7.26
CA TYR A 161 -12.38 -14.47 7.80
C TYR A 161 -12.19 -12.96 7.98
N LEU A 162 -11.76 -12.51 9.17
CA LEU A 162 -11.45 -11.08 9.38
C LEU A 162 -10.21 -10.66 8.58
N TYR A 163 -9.09 -11.37 8.79
CA TYR A 163 -7.80 -10.98 8.26
C TYR A 163 -7.41 -11.74 6.99
N ASN A 164 -7.01 -10.98 5.99
CA ASN A 164 -6.28 -11.43 4.82
C ASN A 164 -4.79 -11.15 5.02
N ARG A 165 -3.95 -11.98 4.38
CA ARG A 165 -2.55 -11.63 4.13
C ARG A 165 -2.57 -10.61 3.00
N CYS A 166 -2.71 -9.35 3.37
CA CYS A 166 -2.93 -8.27 2.43
C CYS A 166 -1.59 -7.90 1.81
N HIS A 167 -1.52 -8.00 0.49
CA HIS A 167 -0.38 -7.51 -0.28
C HIS A 167 -0.27 -5.99 -0.14
N LEU A 168 0.95 -5.44 -0.13
CA LEU A 168 1.15 -3.98 -0.24
C LEU A 168 1.20 -3.58 -1.72
N ILE A 169 1.97 -4.32 -2.52
CA ILE A 169 1.89 -4.30 -3.97
C ILE A 169 1.28 -5.63 -4.41
N GLY A 170 0.04 -5.60 -4.88
CA GLY A 170 -0.71 -6.79 -5.30
C GLY A 170 0.01 -7.65 -6.33
N TYR A 171 -0.17 -8.96 -6.22
CA TYR A 171 0.43 -9.96 -7.12
C TYR A 171 0.21 -9.62 -8.61
N GLN A 172 -0.95 -9.07 -8.98
CA GLN A 172 -1.25 -8.66 -10.36
C GLN A 172 -0.31 -7.57 -10.91
N LEU A 173 0.23 -6.71 -10.04
CA LEU A 173 1.07 -5.57 -10.41
C LEU A 173 2.55 -5.96 -10.55
N ALA A 174 3.03 -6.89 -9.72
CA ALA A 174 4.48 -7.12 -9.56
C ALA A 174 4.90 -8.60 -9.43
N GLY A 175 3.99 -9.57 -9.57
CA GLY A 175 4.30 -11.00 -9.53
C GLY A 175 4.78 -11.56 -8.18
N GLU A 176 5.15 -10.71 -7.22
CA GLU A 176 5.65 -11.14 -5.92
C GLU A 176 4.56 -11.81 -5.07
N ASN A 177 4.77 -13.08 -4.73
CA ASN A 177 3.70 -13.91 -4.19
C ASN A 177 3.77 -14.05 -2.67
N ALA A 178 4.78 -14.74 -2.14
CA ALA A 178 4.88 -15.12 -0.73
C ALA A 178 5.96 -14.34 0.03
N ASN A 179 6.29 -13.13 -0.42
CA ASN A 179 7.29 -12.26 0.19
C ASN A 179 6.82 -11.74 1.57
N PRO A 180 7.51 -12.07 2.69
CA PRO A 180 7.11 -11.60 4.02
C PRO A 180 7.24 -10.08 4.21
N LYS A 181 7.98 -9.37 3.35
CA LYS A 181 8.10 -7.91 3.34
C LYS A 181 6.99 -7.18 2.56
N ASN A 182 6.14 -7.92 1.87
CA ASN A 182 5.03 -7.40 1.05
C ASN A 182 3.65 -7.82 1.60
N LEU A 183 3.58 -8.29 2.85
CA LEU A 183 2.36 -8.90 3.41
C LEU A 183 2.07 -8.40 4.82
N ILE A 184 0.94 -7.72 5.02
CA ILE A 184 0.46 -7.26 6.32
C ILE A 184 -0.79 -8.03 6.79
N THR A 185 -1.09 -7.93 8.08
CA THR A 185 -2.38 -8.32 8.66
C THR A 185 -3.41 -7.23 8.30
N GLY A 186 -4.02 -7.36 7.12
CA GLY A 186 -5.05 -6.45 6.63
C GLY A 186 -6.43 -7.08 6.78
N THR A 187 -7.48 -6.30 7.04
CA THR A 187 -8.85 -6.81 7.03
C THR A 187 -9.26 -7.23 5.61
N ARG A 188 -10.28 -8.08 5.52
CA ARG A 188 -10.92 -8.41 4.24
C ARG A 188 -11.48 -7.17 3.54
N TYR A 189 -12.05 -6.24 4.30
CA TYR A 189 -12.58 -4.97 3.80
C TYR A 189 -11.47 -4.06 3.24
N LEU A 190 -10.32 -3.90 3.93
CA LEU A 190 -9.16 -3.20 3.39
C LEU A 190 -8.69 -3.84 2.07
N ASN A 191 -8.50 -5.16 2.06
CA ASN A 191 -7.97 -5.87 0.90
C ASN A 191 -8.88 -5.77 -0.33
N VAL A 192 -10.20 -5.74 -0.17
CA VAL A 192 -11.15 -5.89 -1.30
C VAL A 192 -11.88 -4.59 -1.65
N GLU A 193 -12.30 -3.82 -0.64
CA GLU A 193 -13.05 -2.57 -0.87
C GLU A 193 -12.13 -1.33 -0.74
N GLY A 194 -11.00 -1.45 -0.02
CA GLY A 194 -10.02 -0.37 0.18
C GLY A 194 -8.94 -0.29 -0.91
N MET A 195 -8.19 -1.38 -1.13
CA MET A 195 -6.99 -1.38 -2.00
C MET A 195 -7.28 -1.79 -3.45
N LEU A 196 -8.05 -2.87 -3.65
CA LEU A 196 -8.25 -3.50 -4.97
C LEU A 196 -8.75 -2.55 -6.07
N PRO A 197 -9.62 -1.54 -5.83
CA PRO A 197 -10.00 -0.57 -6.86
C PRO A 197 -8.79 0.18 -7.44
N PHE A 198 -7.84 0.58 -6.59
CA PHE A 198 -6.62 1.29 -6.99
C PHE A 198 -5.62 0.37 -7.69
N GLU A 199 -5.49 -0.87 -7.24
CA GLU A 199 -4.69 -1.88 -7.94
C GLU A 199 -5.23 -2.12 -9.36
N ASN A 200 -6.55 -2.24 -9.52
CA ASN A 200 -7.18 -2.46 -10.82
C ASN A 200 -6.98 -1.27 -11.76
N LEU A 201 -7.12 -0.02 -11.28
CA LEU A 201 -6.84 1.18 -12.07
C LEU A 201 -5.41 1.18 -12.63
N VAL A 202 -4.42 0.84 -11.81
CA VAL A 202 -3.00 0.74 -12.22
C VAL A 202 -2.80 -0.41 -13.21
N ALA A 203 -3.34 -1.60 -12.91
CA ALA A 203 -3.24 -2.77 -13.78
C ALA A 203 -3.86 -2.52 -15.16
N ASP A 204 -5.06 -1.91 -15.22
CA ASP A 204 -5.74 -1.58 -16.47
C ASP A 204 -4.98 -0.51 -17.26
N TYR A 205 -4.46 0.53 -16.62
CA TYR A 205 -3.64 1.54 -17.32
C TYR A 205 -2.40 0.89 -17.96
N VAL A 206 -1.63 0.12 -17.19
CA VAL A 206 -0.42 -0.55 -17.68
C VAL A 206 -0.76 -1.56 -18.77
N ASN A 207 -1.81 -2.37 -18.60
CA ASN A 207 -2.26 -3.33 -19.61
C ASN A 207 -2.66 -2.66 -20.94
N ASN A 208 -3.44 -1.57 -20.88
CA ASN A 208 -3.94 -0.90 -22.08
C ASN A 208 -2.89 -0.05 -22.80
N THR A 209 -1.91 0.52 -22.09
CA THR A 209 -0.90 1.42 -22.67
C THR A 209 0.45 0.76 -22.92
N GLY A 210 0.91 -0.12 -22.02
CA GLY A 210 2.32 -0.55 -21.95
C GLY A 210 3.25 0.44 -21.25
N ASN A 211 2.71 1.53 -20.69
CA ASN A 211 3.46 2.55 -19.95
C ASN A 211 3.80 2.09 -18.51
N HIS A 212 4.60 2.90 -17.81
CA HIS A 212 5.00 2.69 -16.42
C HIS A 212 4.14 3.50 -15.43
N VAL A 213 4.02 3.00 -14.20
CA VAL A 213 3.42 3.70 -13.06
C VAL A 213 4.31 3.56 -11.83
N LEU A 214 4.83 4.68 -11.33
CA LEU A 214 5.41 4.72 -9.98
C LEU A 214 4.29 4.46 -8.98
N TYR A 215 4.49 3.46 -8.12
CA TYR A 215 3.48 2.97 -7.18
C TYR A 215 4.14 2.70 -5.82
N ARG A 216 3.73 3.43 -4.79
CA ARG A 216 4.30 3.34 -3.45
C ARG A 216 3.19 3.10 -2.42
N VAL A 217 3.40 2.11 -1.57
CA VAL A 217 2.47 1.71 -0.52
C VAL A 217 3.17 1.68 0.83
N THR A 218 2.67 2.50 1.76
CA THR A 218 3.26 2.71 3.08
C THR A 218 2.26 2.26 4.15
N PRO A 219 2.55 1.18 4.89
CA PRO A 219 1.74 0.78 6.05
C PRO A 219 1.88 1.79 7.19
N MET A 220 0.74 2.27 7.70
CA MET A 220 0.69 3.31 8.71
C MET A 220 0.36 2.70 10.08
N PHE A 221 1.33 2.70 11.00
CA PHE A 221 1.18 2.15 12.36
C PHE A 221 1.22 3.27 13.41
N SER A 222 0.24 3.29 14.32
CA SER A 222 0.34 4.07 15.55
C SER A 222 1.32 3.42 16.54
N GLY A 223 2.43 4.09 16.86
CA GLY A 223 3.39 3.65 17.88
C GLY A 223 3.93 2.24 17.64
N SER A 224 3.85 1.38 18.66
CA SER A 224 4.32 -0.02 18.65
C SER A 224 3.29 -1.03 18.13
N ASN A 225 2.14 -0.57 17.59
CA ASN A 225 1.07 -1.46 17.13
C ASN A 225 1.56 -2.45 16.06
N LEU A 226 1.21 -3.74 16.22
CA LEU A 226 1.60 -4.80 15.28
C LEU A 226 0.69 -4.87 14.04
N VAL A 227 -0.52 -4.33 14.11
CA VAL A 227 -1.44 -4.20 12.96
C VAL A 227 -1.50 -2.73 12.54
N ALA A 228 -1.38 -2.49 11.23
CA ALA A 228 -1.43 -1.13 10.68
C ALA A 228 -2.84 -0.55 10.82
N ASN A 229 -2.96 0.75 11.06
CA ASN A 229 -4.23 1.48 11.06
C ASN A 229 -4.81 1.63 9.64
N GLY A 230 -3.97 1.47 8.61
CA GLY A 230 -4.29 1.59 7.20
C GLY A 230 -3.03 1.52 6.34
N VAL A 231 -3.19 1.72 5.05
CA VAL A 231 -2.07 1.93 4.12
C VAL A 231 -2.28 3.23 3.35
N LEU A 232 -1.22 4.00 3.17
CA LEU A 232 -1.15 5.06 2.19
C LEU A 232 -0.77 4.44 0.83
N ILE A 233 -1.51 4.74 -0.23
CA ILE A 233 -1.22 4.35 -1.60
C ILE A 233 -1.09 5.61 -2.45
N GLU A 234 0.05 5.78 -3.09
CA GLU A 234 0.28 6.86 -4.06
C GLU A 234 0.76 6.31 -5.39
N ALA A 235 0.23 6.87 -6.49
CA ALA A 235 0.48 6.37 -7.84
C ALA A 235 0.59 7.52 -8.86
N LYS A 236 1.59 7.45 -9.75
CA LYS A 236 1.81 8.40 -10.84
C LYS A 236 2.28 7.70 -12.11
N SER A 237 1.54 7.84 -13.22
CA SER A 237 1.97 7.35 -14.53
C SER A 237 3.14 8.17 -15.09
N VAL A 238 4.12 7.50 -15.71
CA VAL A 238 5.42 8.11 -16.02
C VAL A 238 5.40 8.84 -17.37
N GLU A 239 5.12 8.12 -18.46
CA GLU A 239 5.28 8.63 -19.84
C GLU A 239 4.30 9.76 -20.21
N ASP A 240 3.19 9.90 -19.47
CA ASP A 240 2.23 11.00 -19.60
C ASP A 240 2.19 11.93 -18.38
N ASN A 241 3.16 11.81 -17.46
CA ASN A 241 3.34 12.62 -16.25
C ASN A 241 2.06 12.78 -15.41
N GLY A 242 1.43 11.66 -15.05
CA GLY A 242 0.16 11.65 -14.32
C GLY A 242 -1.09 11.83 -15.19
N GLY A 243 -0.95 11.84 -16.52
CA GLY A 243 -2.06 11.97 -17.47
C GLY A 243 -3.02 10.77 -17.49
N GLY A 244 -2.57 9.60 -17.02
CA GLY A 244 -3.30 8.34 -17.02
C GLY A 244 -3.52 7.70 -15.64
N ILE A 245 -2.62 7.91 -14.67
CA ILE A 245 -2.77 7.55 -13.25
C ILE A 245 -2.18 8.67 -12.40
N PHE A 246 -2.98 9.23 -11.48
CA PHE A 246 -2.53 10.24 -10.52
C PHE A 246 -3.45 10.21 -9.29
N PHE A 247 -3.01 9.60 -8.19
CA PHE A 247 -3.76 9.58 -6.93
C PHE A 247 -2.88 9.42 -5.69
N ASN A 248 -3.38 9.88 -4.55
CA ASN A 248 -2.77 9.71 -3.24
C ASN A 248 -3.90 9.52 -2.21
N VAL A 249 -4.03 8.29 -1.71
CA VAL A 249 -5.19 7.84 -0.92
C VAL A 249 -4.74 7.05 0.30
N TYR A 250 -5.48 7.19 1.40
CA TYR A 250 -5.33 6.35 2.59
C TYR A 250 -6.48 5.36 2.64
N CYS A 251 -6.17 4.06 2.67
CA CYS A 251 -7.14 2.97 2.78
C CYS A 251 -7.18 2.46 4.23
N TYR A 252 -8.35 2.46 4.86
CA TYR A 252 -8.51 2.16 6.30
C TYR A 252 -8.43 0.65 6.59
N ASN A 253 -7.62 0.23 7.56
CA ASN A 253 -7.54 -1.16 8.01
C ASN A 253 -8.65 -1.50 9.02
N VAL A 254 -9.90 -1.28 8.62
CA VAL A 254 -11.11 -1.47 9.43
C VAL A 254 -11.97 -2.59 8.83
N GLN A 255 -12.97 -3.07 9.58
CA GLN A 255 -13.98 -3.99 9.06
C GLN A 255 -15.34 -3.57 9.65
N PRO A 256 -16.32 -3.15 8.83
CA PRO A 256 -17.65 -2.80 9.32
C PRO A 256 -18.25 -3.93 10.17
N GLY A 257 -18.73 -3.58 11.38
CA GLY A 257 -19.27 -4.53 12.35
C GLY A 257 -18.24 -5.16 13.30
N VAL A 258 -16.94 -4.84 13.18
CA VAL A 258 -15.84 -5.45 13.94
C VAL A 258 -14.85 -4.39 14.44
N GLY A 259 -14.73 -4.26 15.76
CA GLY A 259 -13.66 -3.51 16.41
C GLY A 259 -12.35 -4.30 16.47
N ILE A 260 -11.22 -3.59 16.38
CA ILE A 260 -9.87 -4.15 16.27
C ILE A 260 -8.94 -3.51 17.30
N ASN A 261 -8.20 -4.32 18.05
CA ASN A 261 -7.03 -3.89 18.80
C ASN A 261 -5.81 -3.90 17.87
N TYR A 262 -5.39 -2.74 17.40
CA TYR A 262 -4.23 -2.61 16.53
C TYR A 262 -2.90 -2.99 17.21
N GLU A 263 -2.84 -3.02 18.55
CA GLU A 263 -1.64 -3.42 19.29
C GLU A 263 -1.21 -4.85 18.94
N ASN A 264 -2.15 -5.80 18.94
CA ASN A 264 -1.88 -7.23 18.83
C ASN A 264 -2.73 -7.98 17.78
N GLY A 265 -3.76 -7.34 17.22
CA GLY A 265 -4.68 -7.90 16.24
C GLY A 265 -5.97 -8.49 16.83
N ASP A 266 -6.18 -8.47 18.14
CA ASP A 266 -7.42 -8.98 18.74
C ASP A 266 -8.64 -8.21 18.21
N SER A 267 -9.82 -8.83 18.22
CA SER A 267 -11.03 -8.21 17.64
C SER A 267 -12.32 -8.66 18.31
N TRP A 268 -13.38 -7.88 18.16
CA TRP A 268 -14.70 -8.08 18.76
C TRP A 268 -15.81 -7.60 17.81
N LEU A 269 -17.03 -8.13 17.94
CA LEU A 269 -18.18 -7.59 17.22
C LEU A 269 -18.60 -6.25 17.82
N ASP A 270 -18.99 -5.29 16.99
CA ASP A 270 -19.47 -3.99 17.47
C ASP A 270 -20.65 -4.16 18.45
N GLY A 271 -20.61 -3.39 19.55
CA GLY A 271 -21.54 -3.54 20.67
C GLY A 271 -21.18 -4.63 21.69
N THR A 272 -20.16 -5.47 21.43
CA THR A 272 -19.56 -6.34 22.46
C THR A 272 -18.26 -5.73 22.99
N THR A 273 -18.23 -5.34 24.27
CA THR A 273 -17.01 -4.84 24.90
C THR A 273 -15.99 -5.96 25.08
N PRO A 274 -14.70 -5.77 24.75
CA PRO A 274 -13.67 -6.76 25.05
C PRO A 274 -13.62 -7.10 26.55
N GLN A 275 -13.90 -8.35 26.90
CA GLN A 275 -13.42 -8.89 28.17
C GLN A 275 -11.90 -9.06 28.06
N GLN A 276 -11.17 -8.29 28.84
CA GLN A 276 -9.71 -8.30 28.91
C GLN A 276 -9.23 -9.67 29.44
N SER A 277 -8.98 -10.62 28.53
CA SER A 277 -8.79 -12.04 28.83
C SER A 277 -7.39 -12.35 29.37
N ALA A 278 -7.13 -11.91 30.60
CA ALA A 278 -5.91 -12.22 31.33
C ALA A 278 -5.92 -13.65 31.90
N GLN A 279 -5.72 -14.67 31.06
CA GLN A 279 -5.10 -15.93 31.47
C GLN A 279 -4.56 -16.76 30.31
N THR A 280 -3.26 -17.01 30.31
CA THR A 280 -2.60 -18.00 29.44
C THR A 280 -2.54 -19.35 30.14
N ASP A 281 -3.43 -20.28 29.81
CA ASP A 281 -3.33 -21.67 30.27
C ASP A 281 -2.10 -22.33 29.65
N THR A 282 -1.04 -22.49 30.45
CA THR A 282 0.20 -23.17 30.07
C THR A 282 0.13 -24.63 30.53
N PRO A 283 0.13 -25.63 29.63
CA PRO A 283 0.14 -27.03 30.03
C PRO A 283 1.51 -27.40 30.61
N GLN A 284 1.65 -27.38 31.94
CA GLN A 284 2.78 -27.99 32.61
C GLN A 284 2.68 -29.52 32.52
N ASN A 285 3.72 -30.18 31.99
CA ASN A 285 3.99 -31.57 32.32
C ASN A 285 5.48 -31.91 32.14
N GLU A 286 6.20 -32.04 33.25
CA GLU A 286 7.48 -32.75 33.34
C GLU A 286 7.29 -34.00 34.22
N GLY A 287 8.01 -35.10 33.94
CA GLY A 287 8.23 -36.14 34.97
C GLY A 287 7.90 -37.60 34.64
N SER A 288 8.72 -38.20 33.75
CA SER A 288 9.42 -39.47 34.03
C SER A 288 8.71 -40.82 34.28
N GLN A 289 9.11 -41.80 33.44
CA GLN A 289 9.57 -43.16 33.78
C GLN A 289 8.59 -44.32 34.14
N SER A 290 8.50 -45.26 33.18
CA SER A 290 8.52 -46.74 33.37
C SER A 290 7.26 -47.40 34.00
N SER A 291 7.01 -48.72 33.88
CA SER A 291 7.84 -49.85 33.40
C SER A 291 6.98 -50.96 32.71
N ALA A 292 7.60 -52.11 32.40
CA ALA A 292 7.10 -53.19 31.53
C ALA A 292 5.89 -54.03 32.03
N GLY A 293 5.25 -54.79 31.13
CA GLY A 293 4.46 -55.97 31.55
C GLY A 293 3.41 -56.55 30.58
N SER A 294 3.84 -57.43 29.67
CA SER A 294 3.14 -58.64 29.16
C SER A 294 1.62 -58.68 28.89
N GLY A 295 1.21 -59.12 27.69
CA GLY A 295 -0.14 -59.63 27.44
C GLY A 295 -0.47 -59.89 25.96
N ALA A 296 -0.44 -61.16 25.53
CA ALA A 296 -0.95 -61.59 24.22
C ALA A 296 -2.18 -62.49 24.43
N GLY A 297 -3.25 -62.29 23.64
CA GLY A 297 -4.52 -62.98 23.84
C GLY A 297 -5.45 -62.85 22.63
N GLU A 298 -5.65 -63.99 21.96
CA GLU A 298 -6.34 -64.25 20.71
C GLU A 298 -7.85 -63.88 20.55
N SER A 299 -8.21 -63.62 19.28
CA SER A 299 -9.35 -64.20 18.52
C SER A 299 -10.84 -63.93 18.86
N GLY A 300 -11.64 -63.74 17.81
CA GLY A 300 -13.12 -63.62 17.81
C GLY A 300 -13.61 -62.32 17.14
N SER A 301 -14.01 -62.22 15.87
CA SER A 301 -14.68 -63.08 14.87
C SER A 301 -16.22 -62.98 14.84
N SER A 302 -16.72 -62.41 13.73
CA SER A 302 -18.02 -62.68 13.07
C SER A 302 -19.34 -62.14 13.65
N GLY A 303 -20.28 -61.78 12.74
CA GLY A 303 -21.70 -61.49 13.01
C GLY A 303 -22.09 -60.01 12.89
N SER A 304 -22.41 -59.43 11.72
CA SER A 304 -23.53 -59.66 10.77
C SER A 304 -24.87 -58.96 11.12
N THR A 305 -25.45 -58.29 10.10
CA THR A 305 -26.88 -57.93 9.91
C THR A 305 -27.50 -56.81 10.81
N THR A 306 -28.49 -56.00 10.38
CA THR A 306 -29.29 -55.93 9.12
C THR A 306 -29.93 -54.55 8.90
N GLY A 307 -30.09 -54.11 7.63
CA GLY A 307 -31.11 -53.14 7.15
C GLY A 307 -31.01 -51.69 7.66
N SER A 308 -31.68 -50.68 7.08
CA SER A 308 -32.39 -50.51 5.79
C SER A 308 -32.30 -49.00 5.46
N ALA A 309 -31.84 -48.55 4.29
CA ALA A 309 -32.49 -48.57 2.97
C ALA A 309 -33.73 -47.64 2.83
N SER A 310 -33.64 -46.68 1.89
CA SER A 310 -34.73 -45.92 1.23
C SER A 310 -35.48 -44.82 2.03
N SER A 311 -36.05 -43.76 1.41
CA SER A 311 -35.85 -43.13 0.07
C SER A 311 -36.75 -41.89 -0.13
N GLY A 312 -36.28 -40.87 -0.87
CA GLY A 312 -37.14 -39.85 -1.52
C GLY A 312 -37.68 -38.72 -0.62
N SER A 313 -38.24 -37.62 -1.15
CA SER A 313 -38.45 -37.20 -2.55
C SER A 313 -38.53 -35.67 -2.67
N ASP A 314 -38.34 -35.12 -3.87
CA ASP A 314 -38.49 -33.70 -4.20
C ASP A 314 -39.95 -33.19 -4.13
N SER A 315 -40.15 -31.87 -3.95
CA SER A 315 -41.01 -31.05 -4.86
C SER A 315 -40.95 -29.54 -4.59
N SER A 316 -41.10 -28.80 -5.68
CA SER A 316 -40.98 -27.35 -5.90
C SER A 316 -41.96 -26.39 -5.17
N ALA A 317 -41.42 -25.24 -4.77
CA ALA A 317 -41.88 -23.86 -5.02
C ALA A 317 -43.38 -23.45 -4.93
N ALA A 318 -43.62 -22.36 -4.18
CA ALA A 318 -44.53 -21.25 -4.55
C ALA A 318 -44.10 -19.96 -3.81
N GLU A 319 -44.47 -18.78 -4.33
CA GLU A 319 -44.06 -17.46 -3.85
C GLU A 319 -45.07 -16.84 -2.85
N ASN A 320 -44.64 -15.85 -2.07
CA ASN A 320 -45.43 -14.62 -1.88
C ASN A 320 -44.54 -13.43 -1.47
N SER A 321 -44.98 -12.20 -1.77
CA SER A 321 -44.14 -10.99 -1.75
C SER A 321 -44.82 -9.81 -1.03
N ALA A 322 -44.03 -8.97 -0.34
CA ALA A 322 -44.36 -7.57 -0.05
C ALA A 322 -43.13 -6.73 0.35
N ALA A 323 -43.14 -5.46 -0.08
CA ALA A 323 -42.30 -4.28 0.19
C ALA A 323 -41.46 -4.20 1.50
N ASP A 324 -40.45 -3.34 1.66
CA ASP A 324 -39.91 -2.22 0.84
C ASP A 324 -38.42 -2.06 1.23
N SER A 325 -37.42 -1.83 0.36
CA SER A 325 -37.21 -0.58 -0.37
C SER A 325 -36.19 -0.80 -1.49
N SER A 326 -36.45 -0.27 -2.69
CA SER A 326 -35.52 -0.39 -3.82
C SER A 326 -34.39 0.65 -3.75
N ASN A 327 -33.29 0.35 -3.08
CA ASN A 327 -32.06 1.14 -3.20
C ASN A 327 -31.36 0.83 -4.53
N SER A 328 -31.92 1.33 -5.63
CA SER A 328 -31.31 1.24 -6.96
C SER A 328 -30.13 2.20 -7.06
N GLU A 329 -28.94 1.71 -6.73
CA GLU A 329 -27.69 2.45 -6.82
C GLU A 329 -27.54 3.08 -8.21
N THR A 330 -27.34 4.40 -8.24
CA THR A 330 -27.33 5.15 -9.50
C THR A 330 -25.95 5.08 -10.12
N MET A 331 -25.83 4.32 -11.20
CA MET A 331 -24.56 4.20 -11.93
C MET A 331 -24.23 5.48 -12.71
N VAL A 332 -22.94 5.82 -12.72
CA VAL A 332 -22.34 6.91 -13.51
C VAL A 332 -21.03 6.45 -14.13
N HIS A 333 -20.53 7.21 -15.10
CA HIS A 333 -19.34 6.87 -15.87
C HIS A 333 -18.20 7.82 -15.53
N ILE A 334 -16.99 7.30 -15.33
CA ILE A 334 -15.78 8.10 -15.10
C ILE A 334 -14.73 7.83 -16.18
N THR A 335 -13.93 8.86 -16.49
CA THR A 335 -12.66 8.69 -17.20
C THR A 335 -11.54 8.55 -16.17
N ALA A 336 -10.58 7.65 -16.39
CA ALA A 336 -9.50 7.32 -15.46
C ALA A 336 -8.77 8.51 -14.78
N THR A 337 -8.64 9.68 -15.44
CA THR A 337 -8.01 10.89 -14.88
C THR A 337 -8.87 12.15 -14.94
N GLY A 338 -10.16 12.02 -15.25
CA GLY A 338 -11.06 13.17 -15.26
C GLY A 338 -11.55 13.47 -13.85
N LYS A 339 -11.43 14.72 -13.40
CA LYS A 339 -12.00 15.23 -12.13
C LYS A 339 -13.55 15.30 -12.15
N LYS A 340 -14.21 14.48 -12.99
CA LYS A 340 -15.63 14.53 -13.33
C LYS A 340 -16.22 13.16 -13.60
N TYR A 341 -17.48 12.99 -13.21
CA TYR A 341 -18.33 11.87 -13.59
C TYR A 341 -19.37 12.30 -14.65
N HIS A 342 -19.91 11.31 -15.36
CA HIS A 342 -20.59 11.46 -16.64
C HIS A 342 -21.80 10.52 -16.75
N ARG A 343 -22.69 10.83 -17.70
CA ARG A 343 -23.67 9.87 -18.23
C ARG A 343 -23.02 9.05 -19.36
N ALA A 344 -23.44 7.80 -19.52
CA ALA A 344 -23.08 6.91 -20.63
C ALA A 344 -23.02 7.65 -21.98
N GLY A 345 -21.97 7.39 -22.77
CA GLY A 345 -21.82 7.98 -24.11
C GLY A 345 -21.47 9.48 -24.13
N CYS A 346 -21.12 10.09 -23.00
CA CYS A 346 -20.60 11.46 -22.98
C CYS A 346 -19.34 11.58 -23.86
N ARG A 347 -19.26 12.64 -24.67
CA ARG A 347 -18.18 12.88 -25.67
C ARG A 347 -16.74 12.95 -25.10
N THR A 348 -16.57 12.94 -23.78
CA THR A 348 -15.29 12.93 -23.06
C THR A 348 -14.82 11.53 -22.69
N LEU A 349 -15.70 10.53 -22.62
CA LEU A 349 -15.41 9.11 -22.32
C LEU A 349 -14.67 8.38 -23.47
N LYS A 350 -13.99 9.12 -24.36
CA LYS A 350 -13.35 8.60 -25.58
C LYS A 350 -12.02 7.89 -25.35
N LYS A 351 -11.41 8.06 -24.18
CA LYS A 351 -10.12 7.45 -23.80
C LYS A 351 -10.27 6.33 -22.77
N SER A 352 -11.27 6.45 -21.91
CA SER A 352 -11.63 5.49 -20.86
C SER A 352 -13.09 5.74 -20.48
N ASP A 353 -13.79 4.66 -20.15
CA ASP A 353 -15.20 4.67 -19.78
C ASP A 353 -15.41 3.56 -18.73
N THR A 354 -15.33 3.93 -17.46
CA THR A 354 -15.48 3.02 -16.31
C THR A 354 -16.80 3.33 -15.62
N GLU A 355 -17.66 2.33 -15.48
CA GLU A 355 -18.93 2.44 -14.77
C GLU A 355 -18.70 2.25 -13.26
N VAL A 356 -19.19 3.20 -12.44
CA VAL A 356 -19.02 3.28 -10.99
C VAL A 356 -20.32 3.78 -10.35
N THR A 357 -20.50 3.64 -9.03
CA THR A 357 -21.69 4.23 -8.38
C THR A 357 -21.55 5.75 -8.27
N LEU A 358 -22.68 6.46 -8.23
CA LEU A 358 -22.71 7.91 -8.04
C LEU A 358 -22.04 8.35 -6.73
N ASP A 359 -22.19 7.57 -5.66
CA ASP A 359 -21.62 7.92 -4.35
C ASP A 359 -20.14 7.55 -4.24
N GLU A 360 -19.68 6.51 -4.95
CA GLU A 360 -18.26 6.23 -5.20
C GLU A 360 -17.59 7.36 -6.00
N ALA A 361 -18.23 7.84 -7.07
CA ALA A 361 -17.73 8.99 -7.82
C ALA A 361 -17.65 10.27 -6.97
N LYS A 362 -18.57 10.44 -6.00
CA LYS A 362 -18.49 11.52 -5.00
C LYS A 362 -17.37 11.29 -3.98
N SER A 363 -17.14 10.06 -3.50
CA SER A 363 -16.03 9.78 -2.57
C SER A 363 -14.65 9.92 -3.21
N MET A 364 -14.55 9.68 -4.52
CA MET A 364 -13.37 10.03 -5.35
C MET A 364 -13.19 11.55 -5.57
N GLY A 365 -14.08 12.39 -5.02
CA GLY A 365 -14.01 13.86 -5.15
C GLY A 365 -14.38 14.39 -6.54
N LEU A 366 -15.07 13.59 -7.37
CA LEU A 366 -15.38 13.95 -8.76
C LEU A 366 -16.63 14.83 -8.85
N SER A 367 -16.63 15.78 -9.80
CA SER A 367 -17.73 16.74 -10.00
C SER A 367 -18.63 16.39 -11.20
N PRO A 368 -19.93 16.75 -11.20
CA PRO A 368 -20.82 16.42 -12.30
C PRO A 368 -20.38 17.10 -13.62
N CYS A 369 -20.34 16.33 -14.71
CA CYS A 369 -20.00 16.87 -16.02
C CYS A 369 -21.15 17.66 -16.65
N GLY A 370 -21.09 18.99 -16.53
CA GLY A 370 -21.99 19.97 -17.17
C GLY A 370 -22.04 19.98 -18.72
N ILE A 371 -21.52 18.95 -19.39
CA ILE A 371 -21.72 18.68 -20.83
C ILE A 371 -22.83 17.65 -21.05
N CYS A 372 -22.95 16.66 -20.15
CA CYS A 372 -23.90 15.55 -20.27
C CYS A 372 -24.91 15.47 -19.12
N ASN A 373 -24.78 16.34 -18.11
CA ASN A 373 -25.68 16.48 -16.96
C ASN A 373 -26.09 15.11 -16.36
N PRO A 374 -25.12 14.39 -15.74
CA PRO A 374 -25.40 13.16 -15.02
C PRO A 374 -26.35 13.42 -13.83
N PRO A 375 -26.94 12.36 -13.25
CA PRO A 375 -27.56 12.40 -11.91
C PRO A 375 -26.60 13.00 -10.88
N GLN A 376 -27.12 13.60 -9.80
CA GLN A 376 -26.35 14.25 -8.73
C GLN A 376 -26.86 13.79 -7.36
#